data_AF-A0A061D911-F1
#
_entry.id   AF-A0A061D911-F1
#
_cell.length_a   1.000
_cell.length_b   1.000
_cell.length_c   1.000
_cell.angle_alpha   90.00
_cell.angle_beta   90.00
_cell.angle_gamma   90.00
#
_symmetry.space_group_name_H-M   'P 1'
#
loop_
_entity.id
_entity.type
_entity.pdbx_description
1 polymer ?
#
loop_
_entity_poly.entity_id
_entity_poly.type
_entity_poly.pdbx_seq_one_letter_code
_entity_poly.pdbx_strand_id
1 'polypeptide(L)'
;MAEQRPPLYLRIANRLRQANGDTPMSYLEFREADYKLSKERHEVIKIIGARIRDMCRAELDDYVNCYAEKTYATFSCRKEANRMKRCVRHYQEFLATPESQQRIMEERLRSGESLIVPSFLKYPEQYQPPYLHPENKG
;
A
#
# COMPACT_ATOMS: atom_id res chain seq x y z
N MET A 1 25.33 6.50 -4.85
CA MET A 1 24.16 7.28 -4.39
C MET A 1 22.93 6.56 -4.93
N ALA A 2 22.06 6.03 -4.06
CA ALA A 2 20.85 5.34 -4.53
C ALA A 2 19.91 6.36 -5.15
N GLU A 3 19.61 6.21 -6.45
CA GLU A 3 18.66 7.06 -7.16
C GLU A 3 17.28 6.89 -6.52
N GLN A 4 16.83 7.92 -5.79
CA GLN A 4 15.51 7.93 -5.16
C GLN A 4 14.45 7.98 -6.25
N ARG A 5 13.87 6.81 -6.56
CA ARG A 5 12.74 6.73 -7.49
C ARG A 5 11.61 7.62 -6.96
N PRO A 6 11.03 8.49 -7.81
CA PRO A 6 9.93 9.35 -7.38
C PRO A 6 8.77 8.50 -6.82
N PRO A 7 8.04 9.02 -5.81
CA PRO A 7 6.89 8.36 -5.23
C PRO A 7 5.90 7.85 -6.28
N LEU A 8 5.27 6.71 -6.03
CA LEU A 8 4.36 6.07 -6.99
C LEU A 8 3.29 7.03 -7.54
N TYR A 9 2.71 7.88 -6.68
CA TYR A 9 1.70 8.86 -7.10
C TYR A 9 2.24 9.88 -8.10
N LEU A 10 3.50 10.33 -7.96
CA LEU A 10 4.13 11.24 -8.92
C LEU A 10 4.41 10.55 -10.24
N ARG A 11 4.81 9.27 -10.22
CA ARG A 11 5.00 8.50 -11.46
C ARG A 11 3.69 8.27 -12.20
N ILE A 12 2.62 7.97 -11.45
CA ILE A 12 1.28 7.81 -12.02
C ILE A 12 0.83 9.16 -12.58
N ALA A 13 0.92 10.26 -11.83
CA ALA A 13 0.57 11.59 -12.30
C ALA A 13 1.39 12.05 -13.53
N ASN A 14 2.68 11.72 -13.59
CA ASN A 14 3.52 12.02 -14.75
C ASN A 14 3.10 11.18 -15.97
N ARG A 15 2.76 9.90 -15.79
CA ARG A 15 2.19 9.07 -16.86
C ARG A 15 0.84 9.60 -17.35
N LEU A 16 0.00 10.07 -16.43
CA LEU A 16 -1.28 10.70 -16.76
C LEU A 16 -1.10 11.95 -17.60
N ARG A 17 -0.18 12.83 -17.20
CA ARG A 17 0.18 14.04 -17.97
C ARG A 17 0.72 13.70 -19.35
N GLN A 18 1.59 12.69 -19.45
CA GLN A 18 2.11 12.23 -20.74
C GLN A 18 0.99 11.68 -21.65
N ALA A 19 0.03 10.94 -21.08
CA ALA A 19 -1.09 10.38 -21.85
C ALA A 19 -2.08 11.47 -22.34
N ASN A 20 -2.29 12.52 -21.54
CA ASN A 20 -3.16 13.64 -21.90
C ASN A 20 -2.46 14.69 -22.79
N GLY A 21 -1.17 14.55 -23.07
CA GLY A 21 -0.39 15.53 -23.82
C GLY A 21 -0.45 16.91 -23.15
N ASP A 22 -0.84 17.94 -23.91
CA ASP A 22 -1.01 19.31 -23.41
C ASP A 22 -2.39 19.58 -22.79
N THR A 23 -3.31 18.60 -22.79
CA THR A 23 -4.62 18.81 -22.18
C THR A 23 -4.54 18.72 -20.65
N PRO A 24 -4.91 19.80 -19.92
CA PRO A 24 -4.91 19.76 -18.47
C PRO A 24 -5.93 18.74 -17.98
N MET A 25 -5.54 17.97 -16.97
CA MET A 25 -6.45 17.08 -16.26
C MET A 25 -7.62 17.89 -15.70
N SER A 26 -8.84 17.45 -15.99
CA SER A 26 -10.04 18.07 -15.44
C SER A 26 -10.10 17.87 -13.93
N TYR A 27 -10.85 18.75 -13.26
CA TYR A 27 -11.09 18.63 -11.82
C TYR A 27 -11.71 17.27 -11.43
N LEU A 28 -12.60 16.73 -12.26
CA LEU A 28 -13.25 15.44 -12.01
C LEU A 28 -12.25 14.28 -12.09
N GLU A 29 -11.37 14.27 -13.08
CA GLU A 29 -10.30 13.26 -13.21
C GLU A 29 -9.32 13.33 -12.05
N PHE A 30 -8.96 14.54 -11.62
CA PHE A 30 -8.12 14.73 -10.44
C PHE A 30 -8.79 14.16 -9.18
N ARG A 31 -10.07 14.45 -8.95
CA ARG A 31 -10.81 13.91 -7.80
C ARG A 31 -10.93 12.39 -7.85
N GLU A 32 -11.14 11.82 -9.02
CA GLU A 32 -11.19 10.35 -9.19
C GLU A 32 -9.83 9.73 -8.85
N ALA A 33 -8.74 10.30 -9.33
CA ALA A 33 -7.39 9.83 -9.05
C ALA A 33 -7.05 9.90 -7.55
N ASP A 34 -7.38 11.00 -6.89
CA ASP A 34 -7.17 11.17 -5.45
C ASP A 34 -7.99 10.16 -4.63
N TYR A 35 -9.26 9.96 -4.99
CA TYR A 35 -10.12 8.95 -4.36
C TYR A 35 -9.56 7.54 -4.50
N LYS A 36 -9.09 7.17 -5.70
CA LYS A 36 -8.47 5.86 -5.95
C LYS A 36 -7.16 5.68 -5.19
N LEU A 37 -6.35 6.73 -5.10
CA LEU A 37 -5.11 6.72 -4.30
C LEU A 37 -5.41 6.54 -2.80
N SER A 38 -6.42 7.22 -2.28
CA SER A 38 -6.88 7.08 -0.89
C SER A 38 -7.34 5.65 -0.59
N LYS A 39 -8.13 5.06 -1.51
CA LYS A 39 -8.54 3.66 -1.40
C LYS A 39 -7.35 2.69 -1.40
N GLU A 40 -6.37 2.90 -2.28
CA GLU A 40 -5.20 2.03 -2.33
C GLU A 40 -4.38 2.11 -1.03
N ARG A 41 -4.19 3.31 -0.49
CA ARG A 41 -3.51 3.49 0.81
C ARG A 41 -4.24 2.73 1.91
N HIS A 42 -5.57 2.76 1.90
CA HIS A 42 -6.36 2.03 2.87
C HIS A 42 -6.16 0.50 2.76
N GLU A 43 -6.13 -0.06 1.54
CA GLU A 43 -5.83 -1.48 1.33
C GLU A 43 -4.40 -1.85 1.76
N VAL A 44 -3.43 -0.99 1.50
CA VAL A 44 -2.04 -1.19 1.94
C VAL A 44 -1.94 -1.25 3.47
N ILE A 45 -2.65 -0.36 4.17
CA ILE A 45 -2.72 -0.38 5.64
C ILE A 45 -3.32 -1.69 6.15
N LYS A 46 -4.37 -2.22 5.50
CA LYS A 46 -4.95 -3.52 5.86
C LYS A 46 -3.94 -4.66 5.69
N ILE A 47 -3.18 -4.66 4.60
CA ILE A 47 -2.14 -5.67 4.34
C ILE A 47 -1.05 -5.60 5.42
N ILE A 48 -0.59 -4.40 5.75
CA ILE A 48 0.39 -4.20 6.84
C ILE A 48 -0.18 -4.70 8.17
N GLY A 49 -1.42 -4.35 8.50
CA GLY A 49 -2.09 -4.82 9.70
C GLY A 49 -2.22 -6.34 9.76
N ALA A 50 -2.55 -6.99 8.63
CA ALA A 50 -2.58 -8.44 8.54
C ALA A 50 -1.20 -9.06 8.80
N ARG A 51 -0.14 -8.55 8.15
CA ARG A 51 1.24 -9.01 8.37
C ARG A 51 1.68 -8.86 9.83
N ILE A 52 1.38 -7.73 10.47
CA ILE A 52 1.69 -7.51 11.89
C ILE A 52 0.94 -8.51 12.78
N ARG A 53 -0.34 -8.77 12.50
CA ARG A 53 -1.12 -9.78 13.25
C ARG A 53 -0.54 -11.17 13.12
N ASP A 54 -0.10 -11.56 11.92
CA ASP A 54 0.49 -12.88 11.69
C ASP A 54 1.82 -13.03 12.44
N MET A 55 2.65 -11.98 12.49
CA MET A 55 3.92 -12.01 13.23
C MET A 55 3.73 -11.97 14.76
N CYS A 56 2.71 -11.28 15.25
CA CYS A 56 2.40 -11.16 16.68
C CYS A 56 1.32 -12.15 17.15
N ARG A 57 1.10 -13.24 16.39
CA ARG A 57 -0.02 -14.15 16.62
C ARG A 57 0.01 -14.77 18.01
N ALA A 58 1.18 -15.18 18.47
CA ALA A 58 1.34 -15.78 19.79
C ALA A 58 0.95 -14.82 20.92
N GLU A 59 1.42 -13.57 20.87
CA GLU A 59 1.11 -12.55 21.88
C GLU A 59 -0.35 -12.09 21.83
N LEU A 60 -0.95 -12.09 20.63
CA LEU A 60 -2.37 -11.83 20.42
C LEU A 60 -3.22 -12.95 21.04
N ASP A 61 -2.89 -14.21 20.76
CA ASP A 61 -3.61 -15.37 21.27
C ASP A 61 -3.53 -15.43 22.80
N ASP A 62 -2.35 -15.20 23.39
CA ASP A 62 -2.16 -15.10 24.85
C ASP A 62 -3.07 -14.03 25.48
N TYR A 63 -3.14 -12.86 24.85
CA TYR A 63 -3.98 -11.76 25.34
C TYR A 63 -5.47 -12.08 25.21
N VAL A 64 -5.91 -12.64 24.08
CA VAL A 64 -7.31 -13.02 23.85
C VAL A 64 -7.74 -14.12 24.82
N ASN A 65 -6.90 -15.14 25.02
CA ASN A 65 -7.18 -16.21 25.97
C ASN A 65 -7.36 -15.68 27.39
N CYS A 66 -6.46 -14.82 27.86
CA CYS A 66 -6.62 -14.18 29.16
C CYS A 66 -7.91 -13.35 29.23
N TYR A 67 -8.22 -12.61 28.17
CA TYR A 67 -9.40 -11.74 28.14
C TYR A 67 -10.71 -12.52 28.15
N ALA A 68 -10.75 -13.69 27.52
CA ALA A 68 -11.91 -14.59 27.49
C ALA A 68 -12.16 -15.29 28.84
N GLU A 69 -11.10 -15.57 29.60
CA GLU A 69 -11.20 -16.33 30.86
C GLU A 69 -11.51 -15.48 32.10
N LYS A 70 -11.25 -14.17 32.06
CA LYS A 70 -11.26 -13.31 33.27
C LYS A 70 -12.39 -12.30 33.25
N THR A 71 -13.19 -12.27 34.33
CA THR A 71 -14.28 -11.29 34.53
C THR A 71 -13.78 -9.84 34.66
N TYR A 72 -12.57 -9.64 35.19
CA TYR A 72 -11.88 -8.34 35.26
C TYR A 72 -10.61 -8.34 34.39
N ALA A 73 -10.77 -8.66 33.11
CA ALA A 73 -9.68 -8.81 32.15
C ALA A 73 -8.78 -7.58 32.03
N THR A 74 -9.33 -6.36 32.14
CA THR A 74 -8.57 -5.11 31.99
C THR A 74 -7.39 -4.99 32.96
N PHE A 75 -7.56 -5.45 34.20
CA PHE A 75 -6.48 -5.45 35.21
C PHE A 75 -5.69 -6.75 35.21
N SER A 76 -6.38 -7.88 35.05
CA SER A 76 -5.78 -9.22 35.15
C SER A 76 -4.87 -9.55 33.98
N CYS A 77 -5.20 -9.07 32.78
CA CYS A 77 -4.48 -9.37 31.52
C CYS A 77 -3.50 -8.27 31.12
N ARG A 78 -3.12 -7.39 32.05
CA ARG A 78 -2.23 -6.24 31.78
C ARG A 78 -0.87 -6.70 31.26
N LYS A 79 -0.36 -7.85 31.73
CA LYS A 79 0.94 -8.39 31.33
C LYS A 79 0.91 -8.84 29.87
N GLU A 80 -0.11 -9.58 29.48
CA GLU A 80 -0.36 -10.11 28.14
C GLU A 80 -0.62 -8.96 27.17
N ALA A 81 -1.44 -7.98 27.58
CA ALA A 81 -1.68 -6.76 26.81
C ALA A 81 -0.38 -5.99 26.53
N ASN A 82 0.52 -5.89 27.51
CA ASN A 82 1.81 -5.23 27.33
C ASN A 82 2.74 -5.99 26.39
N ARG A 83 2.74 -7.33 26.42
CA ARG A 83 3.50 -8.18 25.49
C ARG A 83 3.01 -7.98 24.06
N MET A 84 1.70 -8.10 23.84
CA MET A 84 1.05 -7.84 22.55
C MET A 84 1.39 -6.44 22.03
N LYS A 85 1.24 -5.39 22.86
CA LYS A 85 1.55 -4.01 22.45
C LYS A 85 3.02 -3.82 22.06
N ARG A 86 3.96 -4.46 22.77
CA ARG A 86 5.39 -4.40 22.42
C ARG A 86 5.65 -5.06 21.06
N CYS A 87 5.08 -6.23 20.81
CA CYS A 87 5.21 -6.90 19.52
C CYS A 87 4.66 -6.04 18.38
N VAL A 88 3.41 -5.56 18.52
CA VAL A 88 2.76 -4.73 17.50
C VAL A 88 3.58 -3.48 17.21
N ARG A 89 4.03 -2.77 18.26
CA ARG A 89 4.84 -1.55 18.10
C ARG A 89 6.15 -1.82 17.38
N HIS A 90 6.85 -2.90 17.75
CA HIS A 90 8.11 -3.29 17.12
C HIS A 90 7.92 -3.44 15.61
N TYR A 91 6.95 -4.23 15.15
CA TYR A 91 6.74 -4.44 13.72
C TYR A 91 6.10 -3.25 13.00
N GLN A 92 5.28 -2.45 13.69
CA GLN A 92 4.74 -1.22 13.12
C GLN A 92 5.84 -0.23 12.76
N GLU A 93 6.88 -0.10 13.59
CA GLU A 93 8.03 0.78 13.32
C GLU A 93 8.78 0.39 12.04
N PHE A 94 8.78 -0.89 11.64
CA PHE A 94 9.43 -1.35 10.40
C PHE A 94 8.48 -1.41 9.19
N LEU A 95 7.25 -1.89 9.38
CA LEU A 95 6.31 -2.19 8.29
C LEU A 95 5.32 -1.09 7.97
N ALA A 96 5.20 -0.05 8.81
CA ALA A 96 4.31 1.09 8.53
C ALA A 96 5.06 2.31 7.98
N THR A 97 6.34 2.17 7.63
CA THR A 97 7.15 3.24 7.03
C THR A 97 6.63 3.65 5.65
N PRO A 98 6.79 4.92 5.22
CA PRO A 98 6.40 5.36 3.88
C PRO A 98 6.99 4.49 2.76
N GLU A 99 8.24 4.04 2.93
CA GLU A 99 8.95 3.19 1.97
C GLU A 99 8.31 1.81 1.87
N SER A 100 7.94 1.20 3.00
CA SER A 100 7.27 -0.11 3.01
C SER A 100 5.87 -0.03 2.38
N GLN A 101 5.12 1.03 2.68
CA GLN A 101 3.83 1.29 2.04
C GLN A 101 3.98 1.44 0.53
N GLN A 102 4.98 2.21 0.07
CA GLN A 102 5.24 2.37 -1.36
C GLN A 102 5.61 1.04 -2.04
N ARG A 103 6.41 0.19 -1.39
CA ARG A 103 6.75 -1.14 -1.93
C ARG A 103 5.50 -2.01 -2.10
N ILE A 104 4.61 -2.05 -1.11
CA ILE A 104 3.36 -2.82 -1.19
C ILE A 104 2.46 -2.26 -2.31
N MET A 105 2.36 -0.94 -2.44
CA MET A 105 1.61 -0.32 -3.56
C MET A 105 2.19 -0.70 -4.93
N GLU A 106 3.52 -0.77 -5.05
CA GLU A 106 4.18 -1.20 -6.29
C GLU A 106 3.95 -2.69 -6.60
N GLU A 107 4.00 -3.55 -5.59
CA GLU A 107 3.67 -4.98 -5.71
C GLU A 107 2.23 -5.18 -6.19
N ARG A 108 1.28 -4.45 -5.60
CA ARG A 108 -0.14 -4.46 -5.99
C ARG A 108 -0.35 -3.96 -7.40
N LEU A 109 0.40 -2.94 -7.82
CA LEU A 109 0.34 -2.45 -9.19
C LEU A 109 0.85 -3.49 -10.20
N ARG A 110 1.95 -4.17 -9.87
CA ARG A 110 2.55 -5.21 -10.73
C ARG A 110 1.68 -6.46 -10.84
N SER A 111 0.97 -6.82 -9.78
CA SER A 111 0.04 -7.96 -9.75
C SER A 111 -1.34 -7.64 -10.35
N GLY A 112 -1.62 -6.37 -10.65
CA GLY A 112 -2.93 -5.94 -11.17
C GLY A 112 -4.01 -5.78 -10.09
N GLU A 113 -3.66 -5.91 -8.81
CA GLU A 113 -4.58 -5.72 -7.69
C GLU A 113 -4.80 -4.26 -7.29
N SER A 114 -3.97 -3.35 -7.82
CA SER A 114 -4.00 -1.93 -7.43
C SER A 114 -5.27 -1.22 -7.89
N LEU A 115 -5.86 -0.46 -6.98
CA LEU A 115 -7.05 0.36 -7.24
C LEU A 115 -6.72 1.68 -7.94
N ILE A 116 -5.42 2.03 -8.04
CA ILE A 116 -4.99 3.30 -8.64
C ILE A 116 -5.14 3.30 -10.15
N VAL A 117 -5.30 2.12 -10.79
CA VAL A 117 -5.46 2.04 -12.25
C VAL A 117 -6.67 2.92 -12.66
N PRO A 118 -6.43 4.06 -13.32
CA PRO A 118 -7.49 4.92 -13.78
C PRO A 118 -8.36 4.18 -14.79
N SER A 119 -9.64 4.55 -14.86
CA SER A 119 -10.63 3.89 -15.70
C SER A 119 -10.23 3.90 -17.19
N PHE A 120 -9.42 4.88 -17.58
CA PHE A 120 -8.89 5.08 -18.94
C PHE A 120 -7.57 4.34 -19.22
N LEU A 121 -6.91 3.74 -18.20
CA LEU A 121 -5.86 2.73 -18.43
C LEU A 121 -6.43 1.32 -18.59
N LYS A 122 -7.76 1.14 -18.51
CA LYS A 122 -8.43 -0.16 -18.72
C LYS A 122 -8.42 -0.64 -20.16
N TYR A 123 -7.88 0.14 -21.11
CA TYR A 123 -7.70 -0.28 -22.50
C TYR A 123 -6.20 -0.46 -22.84
N PRO A 124 -5.54 -1.50 -22.31
CA PRO A 124 -4.15 -1.80 -22.67
C PRO A 124 -3.97 -2.20 -24.14
N GLU A 125 -5.03 -2.61 -24.84
CA GLU A 125 -4.96 -2.96 -26.29
C GLU A 125 -4.71 -1.76 -27.22
N GLN A 126 -4.90 -0.53 -26.75
CA GLN A 126 -4.55 0.68 -27.50
C GLN A 126 -3.22 1.29 -27.06
N TYR A 127 -2.52 0.65 -26.12
CA TYR A 127 -1.28 1.15 -25.55
C TYR A 127 -0.09 0.29 -25.98
N GLN A 128 0.66 0.76 -26.99
CA GLN A 128 2.01 0.26 -27.26
C GLN A 128 3.01 0.99 -26.35
N PRO A 129 3.77 0.29 -25.50
CA PRO A 129 4.84 0.91 -24.73
C PRO A 129 5.93 1.43 -25.69
N PRO A 130 6.43 2.66 -25.54
CA PRO A 130 7.45 3.23 -26.43
C PRO A 130 8.83 2.55 -26.35
N TYR A 131 8.99 1.51 -25.52
CA TYR A 131 10.25 0.81 -25.30
C TYR A 131 10.31 -0.59 -25.91
N LEU A 132 9.50 -0.86 -26.94
CA LEU A 132 9.60 -2.06 -27.76
C LEU A 132 9.94 -1.68 -29.22
N HIS A 133 11.07 -1.01 -29.41
CA HIS A 133 11.80 -1.05 -30.67
C HIS A 133 13.15 -1.70 -30.42
N PRO A 134 13.32 -2.99 -30.75
CA PRO A 134 14.65 -3.54 -30.91
C PRO A 134 15.22 -3.04 -32.25
N GLU A 135 16.51 -2.69 -32.22
CA GLU A 135 17.39 -2.51 -33.37
C GLU A 135 17.39 -1.13 -34.07
N ASN A 136 18.16 -0.19 -33.50
CA ASN A 136 19.07 0.59 -34.33
C ASN A 136 20.32 -0.27 -34.57
N LYS A 137 20.41 -0.91 -35.74
CA LYS A 137 21.69 -1.33 -36.32
C LYS A 137 22.24 -0.13 -37.07
N GLY A 138 23.51 0.19 -36.80
CA GLY A 138 24.28 1.17 -37.57
C GLY A 138 24.58 0.68 -38.98
#